data_AF-A0A6M0D1S7-F1
#
_entry.id   AF-A0A6M0D1S7-F1
#
_cell.length_a   1.000
_cell.length_b   1.000
_cell.length_c   1.000
_cell.angle_alpha   90.00
_cell.angle_beta   90.00
_cell.angle_gamma   90.00
#
_symmetry.space_group_name_H-M   'P 1'
#
loop_
_entity.id
_entity.type
_entity.pdbx_description
1 polymer ?
#
loop_
_entity_poly.entity_id
_entity_poly.type
_entity_poly.pdbx_seq_one_letter_code
_entity_poly.pdbx_strand_id
1 'polypeptide(L)'
;SLSQAAQGLGASRWQRLRRVSLPLALPSILAGLNQSVMMALSMVVVASMIGARGLGEDVLAGIQTLNVGKGVEAGLAIVALAVVIDRITQAYGKPRRNA
;
A
#
# COMPACT_ATOMS: atom_id res chain seq x y z
N SER A 1 28.03 -6.14 -13.06
CA SER A 1 26.64 -6.01 -12.57
C SER A 1 25.65 -6.14 -13.74
N LEU A 2 24.40 -6.61 -13.55
CA LEU A 2 23.45 -6.84 -14.67
C LEU A 2 23.24 -5.61 -15.56
N SER A 3 23.31 -4.40 -15.00
CA SER A 3 23.24 -3.15 -15.78
C SER A 3 24.47 -2.94 -16.67
N GLN A 4 25.65 -3.37 -16.22
CA GLN A 4 26.91 -3.35 -16.98
C GLN A 4 26.94 -4.46 -18.04
N ALA A 5 26.39 -5.65 -17.76
CA ALA A 5 26.22 -6.71 -18.76
C ALA A 5 25.26 -6.28 -19.88
N ALA A 6 24.16 -5.60 -19.54
CA ALA A 6 23.24 -5.01 -20.53
C ALA A 6 23.88 -3.85 -21.33
N GLN A 7 24.82 -3.10 -20.75
CA GLN A 7 25.63 -2.13 -21.50
C GLN A 7 26.61 -2.80 -22.46
N GLY A 8 27.26 -3.89 -22.04
CA GLY A 8 28.15 -4.69 -22.89
C GLY A 8 27.43 -5.33 -24.09
N LEU A 9 26.11 -5.51 -24.01
CA LEU A 9 25.22 -6.00 -25.07
C LEU A 9 24.61 -4.87 -25.93
N GLY A 10 25.01 -3.60 -25.74
CA GLY A 10 24.56 -2.47 -26.57
C GLY A 10 23.16 -1.91 -26.24
N ALA A 11 22.58 -2.22 -25.07
CA ALA A 11 21.24 -1.75 -24.73
C ALA A 11 21.18 -0.24 -24.40
N SER A 12 20.26 0.47 -25.06
CA SER A 12 19.98 1.90 -24.82
C SER A 12 19.56 2.17 -23.37
N ARG A 13 19.78 3.38 -22.85
CA ARG A 13 19.37 3.77 -21.47
C ARG A 13 17.91 3.43 -21.19
N TRP A 14 17.02 3.65 -22.15
CA TRP A 14 15.59 3.36 -22.04
C TRP A 14 15.28 1.86 -22.05
N GLN A 15 16.02 1.07 -22.85
CA GLN A 15 15.89 -0.39 -22.85
C GLN A 15 16.36 -0.99 -21.51
N ARG A 16 17.46 -0.49 -20.95
CA ARG A 16 17.95 -0.91 -19.63
C ARG A 16 16.97 -0.56 -18.52
N LEU A 17 16.44 0.67 -18.54
CA LEU A 17 15.48 1.11 -17.53
C LEU A 17 14.24 0.22 -17.51
N ARG A 18 13.60 -0.02 -18.67
CA ARG A 18 12.34 -0.79 -18.76
C ARG A 18 12.52 -2.30 -18.64
N ARG A 19 13.61 -2.88 -19.16
CA ARG A 19 13.77 -4.34 -19.22
C ARG A 19 14.64 -4.92 -18.11
N VAL A 20 15.44 -4.11 -17.44
CA VAL A 20 16.36 -4.56 -16.38
C VAL A 20 16.02 -3.87 -15.07
N SER A 21 16.14 -2.54 -14.99
CA SER A 21 16.01 -1.82 -13.71
C SER A 21 14.59 -1.82 -13.16
N LEU A 22 13.56 -1.55 -13.98
CA LEU A 22 12.16 -1.56 -13.55
C LEU A 22 11.72 -2.92 -13.00
N PRO A 23 11.84 -4.03 -13.75
CA PRO A 23 11.38 -5.33 -13.27
C PRO A 23 12.13 -5.80 -12.01
N LEU A 24 13.41 -5.45 -11.86
CA LEU A 24 14.18 -5.77 -10.66
C LEU A 24 13.82 -4.87 -9.46
N ALA A 25 13.44 -3.61 -9.69
CA ALA A 25 13.04 -2.67 -8.64
C ALA A 25 11.56 -2.76 -8.27
N LEU A 26 10.70 -3.33 -9.14
CA LEU A 26 9.26 -3.47 -8.92
C LEU A 26 8.91 -4.11 -7.55
N PRO A 27 9.55 -5.22 -7.12
CA PRO A 27 9.28 -5.79 -5.80
C PRO A 27 9.54 -4.80 -4.65
N SER A 28 10.60 -3.99 -4.76
CA SER A 28 10.95 -2.98 -3.75
C SER A 28 9.97 -1.80 -3.75
N ILE A 29 9.53 -1.36 -4.93
CA ILE A 29 8.50 -0.30 -5.06
C ILE A 29 7.18 -0.77 -4.45
N LEU A 30 6.78 -2.02 -4.71
CA LEU A 30 5.53 -2.58 -4.21
C LEU A 30 5.57 -2.82 -2.69
N ALA A 31 6.73 -3.20 -2.14
CA ALA A 31 6.94 -3.23 -0.70
C ALA A 31 6.80 -1.83 -0.06
N GLY A 32 7.38 -0.80 -0.70
CA GLY A 32 7.23 0.59 -0.25
C GLY A 32 5.79 1.08 -0.31
N LEU A 33 5.06 0.74 -1.37
CA LEU A 33 3.66 1.12 -1.54
C LEU A 33 2.76 0.49 -0.47
N ASN A 34 3.02 -0.78 -0.10
CA ASN A 34 2.34 -1.42 1.01
C ASN A 34 2.54 -0.64 2.32
N GLN A 35 3.77 -0.19 2.59
CA GLN A 35 4.08 0.62 3.76
C GLN A 35 3.33 1.97 3.75
N SER A 36 3.30 2.65 2.60
CA SER A 36 2.58 3.92 2.46
C SER A 36 1.08 3.77 2.68
N VAL A 37 0.47 2.68 2.20
CA VAL A 37 -0.95 2.36 2.46
C VAL A 37 -1.18 2.16 3.95
N MET A 38 -0.35 1.36 4.62
CA MET A 38 -0.49 1.11 6.05
C MET A 38 -0.37 2.41 6.87
N MET A 39 0.57 3.30 6.52
CA MET A 39 0.69 4.61 7.14
C MET A 39 -0.54 5.50 6.88
N ALA A 40 -1.04 5.53 5.63
CA ALA A 40 -2.21 6.32 5.28
C ALA A 40 -3.47 5.85 6.03
N LEU A 41 -3.66 4.53 6.18
CA LEU A 41 -4.80 3.96 6.91
C LEU A 41 -4.73 4.26 8.41
N SER A 42 -3.53 4.26 9.01
CA SER A 42 -3.33 4.71 10.39
C SER A 42 -3.77 6.17 10.59
N MET A 43 -3.55 7.02 9.58
CA MET A 43 -3.89 8.44 9.64
C MET A 43 -5.40 8.73 9.52
N VAL A 44 -6.23 7.77 9.11
CA VAL A 44 -7.68 7.99 8.88
C VAL A 44 -8.39 8.47 10.15
N VAL A 45 -8.07 7.90 11.31
CA VAL A 45 -8.72 8.27 12.59
C VAL A 45 -8.29 9.67 13.03
N VAL A 46 -7.00 10.00 12.89
CA VAL A 46 -6.45 11.31 13.26
C VAL A 46 -7.00 12.41 12.35
N ALA A 47 -7.12 12.15 11.05
CA ALA A 47 -7.70 13.09 10.10
C ALA A 47 -9.15 13.47 10.49
N SER A 48 -9.93 12.51 10.99
CA SER A 48 -11.29 12.78 11.46
C SER A 48 -11.37 13.67 12.70
N MET A 49 -10.32 13.75 13.52
CA MET A 49 -10.26 14.70 14.64
C MET A 49 -10.19 16.17 14.17
N ILE A 50 -9.75 16.41 12.93
CA ILE A 50 -9.63 17.75 12.32
C ILE A 50 -10.83 18.03 11.38
N GLY A 51 -11.86 17.18 11.41
CA GLY A 51 -13.10 17.36 10.64
C GLY A 51 -13.12 16.66 9.27
N ALA A 52 -12.20 15.73 9.01
CA ALA A 52 -12.31 14.87 7.83
C ALA A 52 -13.48 13.89 7.98
N ARG A 53 -14.45 13.99 7.06
CA ARG A 53 -15.62 13.10 7.01
C ARG A 53 -15.22 11.71 6.52
N GLY A 54 -15.80 10.66 7.11
CA GLY A 54 -15.59 9.28 6.68
C GLY A 54 -15.56 8.29 7.85
N LEU A 55 -15.05 7.07 7.61
CA LEU A 55 -15.06 5.99 8.60
C LEU A 55 -14.34 6.34 9.93
N GLY A 56 -13.35 7.24 9.89
CA GLY A 56 -12.68 7.71 11.10
C GLY A 56 -13.57 8.55 12.02
N GLU A 57 -14.61 9.20 11.46
CA GLU A 57 -15.60 9.98 12.21
C GLU A 57 -16.48 9.06 13.06
N ASP A 58 -16.94 7.94 12.50
CA ASP A 58 -17.75 6.96 13.21
C ASP A 58 -16.96 6.26 14.34
N VAL A 59 -15.67 6.00 14.12
CA VAL A 59 -14.76 5.51 15.17
C VAL A 59 -14.64 6.54 16.29
N LEU A 60 -14.37 7.81 15.94
CA LEU A 60 -14.21 8.88 16.91
C LEU A 60 -15.51 9.14 17.69
N ALA A 61 -16.66 9.11 17.02
CA ALA A 61 -17.97 9.23 17.63
C ALA A 61 -18.26 8.06 18.58
N GLY A 62 -17.88 6.82 18.22
CA GLY A 62 -17.98 5.65 19.10
C GLY A 62 -17.15 5.81 20.38
N ILE A 63 -15.95 6.40 20.29
CA ILE A 63 -15.10 6.71 21.45
C ILE A 63 -15.75 7.82 22.31
N GLN A 64 -16.20 8.91 21.69
CA GLN A 64 -16.78 10.07 22.39
C GLN A 64 -18.11 9.74 23.09
N THR A 65 -18.94 8.90 22.46
CA THR A 65 -20.26 8.52 22.99
C THR A 65 -20.21 7.29 23.90
N LEU A 66 -19.02 6.73 24.17
CA LEU A 66 -18.82 5.45 24.85
C LEU A 66 -19.61 4.29 24.21
N ASN A 67 -20.01 4.45 22.95
CA ASN A 67 -20.70 3.44 22.18
C ASN A 67 -19.68 2.55 21.48
N VAL A 68 -19.21 1.56 22.21
CA VAL A 68 -18.23 0.57 21.73
C VAL A 68 -18.74 -0.16 20.47
N GLY A 69 -20.05 -0.38 20.35
CA GLY A 69 -20.64 -1.03 19.18
C GLY A 69 -20.33 -0.28 17.88
N LYS A 70 -20.60 1.03 17.85
CA LYS A 70 -20.29 1.88 16.70
C LYS A 70 -18.79 1.95 16.41
N GLY A 71 -17.96 2.07 17.45
CA GLY A 71 -16.51 2.12 17.30
C GLY A 71 -15.93 0.83 16.69
N VAL A 72 -16.45 -0.33 17.11
CA VAL A 72 -16.02 -1.64 16.59
C VAL A 72 -16.51 -1.86 15.16
N GLU A 73 -17.76 -1.51 14.85
CA GLU A 73 -18.31 -1.61 13.49
C GLU A 73 -17.46 -0.81 12.49
N ALA A 74 -17.19 0.46 12.81
CA ALA A 74 -16.38 1.33 11.97
C ALA A 74 -14.91 0.85 11.89
N GLY A 75 -14.34 0.36 13.00
CA GLY A 75 -13.00 -0.22 13.02
C GLY A 75 -12.88 -1.47 12.14
N LEU A 76 -13.86 -2.37 12.18
CA LEU A 76 -13.92 -3.55 11.33
C LEU A 76 -14.03 -3.18 9.84
N ALA A 77 -14.81 -2.14 9.51
CA ALA A 77 -14.90 -1.64 8.14
C ALA A 77 -13.55 -1.12 7.62
N ILE A 78 -12.80 -0.37 8.45
CA ILE A 78 -11.45 0.12 8.11
C ILE A 78 -10.48 -1.04 7.91
N VAL A 79 -10.50 -2.05 8.81
CA VAL A 79 -9.65 -3.24 8.69
C VAL A 79 -9.99 -4.04 7.43
N ALA A 80 -11.27 -4.22 7.11
CA ALA A 80 -11.68 -4.90 5.89
C ALA A 80 -11.14 -4.19 4.63
N LEU A 81 -11.23 -2.85 4.60
CA LEU A 81 -10.65 -2.05 3.53
C LEU A 81 -9.13 -2.22 3.44
N ALA A 82 -8.45 -2.19 4.59
CA ALA A 82 -7.00 -2.39 4.68
C ALA A 82 -6.57 -3.74 4.08
N VAL A 83 -7.27 -4.81 4.45
CA VAL A 83 -7.01 -6.16 3.93
C VAL A 83 -7.26 -6.23 2.42
N VAL A 84 -8.29 -5.58 1.90
CA VAL A 84 -8.56 -5.54 0.45
C VAL A 84 -7.42 -4.83 -0.29
N ILE A 85 -6.95 -3.69 0.21
CA ILE A 85 -5.86 -2.94 -0.42
C ILE A 85 -4.55 -3.72 -0.33
N ASP A 86 -4.25 -4.34 0.80
CA ASP A 86 -3.08 -5.19 1.00
C ASP A 86 -3.12 -6.40 0.04
N ARG A 87 -4.28 -7.05 -0.12
CA ARG A 87 -4.47 -8.13 -1.09
C ARG A 87 -4.23 -7.70 -2.53
N ILE A 88 -4.73 -6.55 -2.93
CA ILE A 88 -4.51 -5.98 -4.27
C ILE A 88 -3.01 -5.70 -4.46
N THR A 89 -2.38 -5.05 -3.49
CA THR A 89 -0.95 -4.70 -3.53
C THR A 89 -0.07 -5.95 -3.63
N GLN A 90 -0.37 -6.99 -2.85
CA GLN A 90 0.32 -8.28 -2.91
C GLN A 90 0.06 -9.03 -4.22
N ALA A 91 -1.14 -8.93 -4.81
CA ALA A 91 -1.44 -9.55 -6.10
C ALA A 91 -0.57 -8.97 -7.23
N TYR A 92 -0.30 -7.66 -7.20
CA TYR A 92 0.66 -7.02 -8.11
C TYR A 92 2.12 -7.29 -7.71
N GLY A 93 2.39 -7.47 -6.41
CA GLY A 93 3.70 -7.69 -5.83
C GLY A 93 4.27 -9.10 -5.95
N LYS A 94 3.43 -10.13 -6.15
CA LYS A 94 3.88 -11.52 -6.28
C LYS A 94 4.75 -11.65 -7.54
N PRO A 95 6.06 -11.89 -7.42
CA PRO A 95 6.84 -12.30 -8.57
C PRO A 95 6.22 -13.61 -9.06
N ARG A 96 5.97 -13.72 -10.37
CA ARG A 96 5.82 -15.03 -11.01
C ARG A 96 7.14 -15.77 -10.79
N ARG A 97 7.25 -16.44 -9.65
CA ARG A 97 8.29 -17.42 -9.38
C ARG A 97 7.89 -18.65 -10.18
N ASN A 98 8.10 -18.56 -11.49
CA ASN A 98 8.04 -19.71 -12.37
C ASN A 98 9.15 -20.66 -11.91
N ALA A 99 8.73 -21.86 -11.53
CA ALA A 99 9.57 -23.02 -11.32
C ALA A 99 10.30 -23.40 -12.62
#